data_AF-A0A2D7BY30-F1
#
_entry.id   AF-A0A2D7BY30-F1
#
_cell.length_a   1.000
_cell.length_b   1.000
_cell.length_c   1.000
_cell.angle_alpha   90.00
_cell.angle_beta   90.00
_cell.angle_gamma   90.00
#
_symmetry.space_group_name_H-M   'P 1'
#
loop_
_entity.id
_entity.type
_entity.pdbx_description
1 polymer ?
#
loop_
_entity_poly.entity_id
_entity_poly.type
_entity_poly.pdbx_seq_one_letter_code
_entity_poly.pdbx_strand_id
1 'polypeptide(L)'
;MVTVQGQEQVNSDQETIFGHTIDVMVIDSECLDEQVCHAWRPLHIIEYYGADWCEPCMDVELSLENIDTTKYAVIQHHPSPLDYSYLNYSNQRYETNFRLIFIPSIVIDGQGLLTGTKQATELNQSLANNQTQFLGINELNITNSILNWDTSTNHTLKIWKTESTSHEFDNRNLSHLAVDYMEINHDQSQLNLTNWLDNWTGRLIFTLESNGIRMLNSLSQSPTGDMDFNSEQETIPILSKTDDSPMFAIMMFIALFVTLLPALIMWKGLQSIDNDESE
;
A
#
# COMPACT_ATOMS: atom_id res chain seq x y z
N MET A 1 25.98 -10.42 -48.18
CA MET A 1 26.19 -9.37 -47.16
C MET A 1 25.19 -8.28 -47.44
N VAL A 2 24.19 -8.00 -46.62
CA VAL A 2 24.12 -8.06 -45.16
C VAL A 2 22.77 -8.66 -44.75
N THR A 3 22.81 -9.67 -43.88
CA THR A 3 21.65 -10.23 -43.18
C THR A 3 21.41 -9.37 -41.96
N VAL A 4 20.23 -8.76 -41.82
CA VAL A 4 19.83 -8.07 -40.59
C VAL A 4 19.17 -9.10 -39.68
N GLN A 5 19.90 -9.49 -38.63
CA GLN A 5 19.39 -10.26 -37.51
C GLN A 5 18.78 -9.33 -36.47
N GLY A 6 17.73 -9.79 -35.79
CA GLY A 6 17.34 -9.29 -34.46
C GLY A 6 15.97 -8.64 -34.38
N GLN A 7 14.90 -9.42 -34.56
CA GLN A 7 13.70 -9.22 -33.73
C GLN A 7 13.77 -10.27 -32.63
N GLU A 8 14.20 -9.84 -31.46
CA GLU A 8 14.00 -10.61 -30.24
C GLU A 8 12.49 -10.60 -29.97
N GLN A 9 11.83 -11.73 -30.26
CA GLN A 9 10.48 -11.97 -29.79
C GLN A 9 10.53 -11.93 -28.27
N VAL A 10 9.96 -10.87 -27.68
CA VAL A 10 9.58 -10.87 -26.27
C VAL A 10 8.53 -11.97 -26.11
N ASN A 11 8.94 -13.07 -25.51
CA ASN A 11 8.08 -14.19 -25.17
C ASN A 11 7.14 -13.73 -24.04
N SER A 12 5.89 -13.37 -24.36
CA SER A 12 4.91 -12.88 -23.38
C SER A 12 4.13 -14.00 -22.67
N ASP A 13 4.77 -15.14 -22.43
CA ASP A 13 4.14 -16.28 -21.77
C ASP A 13 4.77 -16.51 -20.37
N GLN A 14 4.85 -15.46 -19.55
CA GLN A 14 4.94 -15.65 -18.11
C GLN A 14 3.51 -15.67 -17.56
N GLU A 15 3.02 -16.86 -17.22
CA GLU A 15 1.75 -17.04 -16.55
C GLU A 15 1.73 -16.20 -15.26
N THR A 16 0.78 -15.27 -15.17
CA THR A 16 0.60 -14.42 -13.99
C THR A 16 0.30 -15.31 -12.79
N ILE A 17 1.20 -15.34 -11.80
CA ILE A 17 0.99 -16.11 -10.57
C ILE A 17 0.12 -15.25 -9.63
N PHE A 18 -1.04 -15.79 -9.25
CA PHE A 18 -1.92 -15.15 -8.28
C PHE A 18 -1.62 -15.62 -6.85
N GLY A 19 -1.55 -14.66 -5.94
CA GLY A 19 -1.35 -14.89 -4.51
C GLY A 19 -2.68 -14.92 -3.76
N HIS A 20 -2.78 -15.76 -2.73
CA HIS A 20 -3.86 -15.73 -1.73
C HIS A 20 -3.35 -15.54 -0.29
N THR A 21 -4.18 -14.96 0.58
CA THR A 21 -3.98 -14.94 2.04
C THR A 21 -4.71 -16.17 2.58
N ILE A 22 -3.97 -17.11 3.15
CA ILE A 22 -4.48 -18.44 3.54
C ILE A 22 -4.87 -18.45 5.01
N ASP A 23 -4.03 -17.89 5.88
CA ASP A 23 -4.27 -17.83 7.32
C ASP A 23 -3.74 -16.52 7.90
N VAL A 24 -4.32 -16.10 9.01
CA VAL A 24 -3.90 -14.91 9.76
C VAL A 24 -3.89 -15.25 11.24
N MET A 25 -2.84 -14.86 11.93
CA MET A 25 -2.71 -14.96 13.38
C MET A 25 -2.21 -13.65 13.95
N VAL A 26 -2.53 -13.36 15.21
CA VAL A 26 -2.10 -12.14 15.89
C VAL A 26 -1.53 -12.46 17.26
N ILE A 27 -0.45 -11.75 17.61
CA ILE A 27 0.08 -11.67 18.96
C ILE A 27 0.14 -10.19 19.36
N ASP A 28 -0.51 -9.87 20.47
CA ASP A 28 -0.44 -8.56 21.10
C ASP A 28 0.78 -8.50 22.04
N SER A 29 1.42 -7.34 22.14
CA SER A 29 2.66 -7.19 22.94
C SER A 29 2.49 -7.57 24.41
N GLU A 30 1.30 -7.38 24.97
CA GLU A 30 0.92 -7.69 26.35
C GLU A 30 1.05 -9.20 26.65
N CYS A 31 0.88 -10.04 25.64
CA CYS A 31 1.00 -11.49 25.77
C CYS A 31 2.45 -11.94 25.91
N LEU A 32 3.43 -11.12 25.53
CA LEU A 32 4.86 -11.45 25.65
C LEU A 32 5.36 -11.49 27.10
N ASP A 33 4.59 -10.97 28.06
CA ASP A 33 4.85 -11.09 29.49
C ASP A 33 4.47 -12.48 30.05
N GLU A 34 3.75 -13.29 29.27
CA GLU A 34 3.39 -14.66 29.63
C GLU A 34 4.53 -15.64 29.38
N GLN A 35 4.47 -16.81 30.02
CA GLN A 35 5.48 -17.86 29.82
C GLN A 35 5.49 -18.39 28.37
N VAL A 36 4.29 -18.54 27.79
CA VAL A 36 4.09 -18.93 26.39
C VAL A 36 2.98 -18.07 25.84
N CYS A 37 3.31 -17.24 24.87
CA CYS A 37 2.35 -16.36 24.23
C CYS A 37 1.73 -17.05 23.02
N HIS A 38 0.47 -17.45 23.12
CA HIS A 38 -0.26 -18.09 22.04
C HIS A 38 -0.91 -17.06 21.12
N ALA A 39 -0.71 -17.22 19.81
CA ALA A 39 -1.40 -16.39 18.85
C ALA A 39 -2.89 -16.74 18.76
N TRP A 40 -3.69 -15.77 18.37
CA TRP A 40 -5.12 -15.94 18.12
C TRP A 40 -5.47 -15.58 16.68
N ARG A 41 -6.57 -16.15 16.20
CA ARG A 41 -7.01 -15.99 14.81
C ARG A 41 -8.14 -14.95 14.72
N PRO A 42 -7.98 -13.86 13.96
CA PRO A 42 -9.01 -12.85 13.81
C PRO A 42 -10.13 -13.31 12.89
N LEU A 43 -11.27 -12.63 12.99
CA LEU A 43 -12.39 -12.84 12.06
C LEU A 43 -12.05 -12.30 10.66
N HIS A 44 -11.40 -11.14 10.62
CA HIS A 44 -10.95 -10.48 9.40
C HIS A 44 -9.61 -9.79 9.63
N ILE A 45 -8.85 -9.62 8.55
CA ILE A 45 -7.72 -8.69 8.49
C ILE A 45 -8.09 -7.49 7.63
N ILE A 46 -7.79 -6.30 8.14
CA ILE A 46 -8.05 -5.01 7.52
C ILE A 46 -6.69 -4.35 7.27
N GLU A 47 -6.30 -4.21 6.01
CA GLU A 47 -5.09 -3.51 5.59
C GLU A 47 -5.50 -2.14 5.03
N TYR A 48 -5.21 -1.07 5.77
CA TYR A 48 -5.48 0.30 5.38
C TYR A 48 -4.24 0.94 4.77
N TYR A 49 -4.40 1.63 3.64
CA TYR A 49 -3.34 2.34 2.94
C TYR A 49 -3.69 3.83 2.88
N GLY A 50 -2.87 4.65 3.52
CA GLY A 50 -3.06 6.09 3.67
C GLY A 50 -1.73 6.85 3.63
N ALA A 51 -1.78 8.13 3.97
CA ALA A 51 -0.60 8.99 4.11
C ALA A 51 -0.96 10.19 4.98
N ASP A 52 0.00 10.75 5.69
CA ASP A 52 -0.25 11.86 6.61
C ASP A 52 -0.61 13.15 5.82
N TRP A 53 -0.07 13.32 4.61
CA TRP A 53 -0.38 14.46 3.74
C TRP A 53 -1.72 14.32 3.00
N CYS A 54 -2.41 13.20 3.14
CA CYS A 54 -3.65 12.89 2.44
C CYS A 54 -4.87 13.36 3.24
N GLU A 55 -5.42 14.53 2.91
CA GLU A 55 -6.64 15.04 3.53
C GLU A 55 -7.82 14.04 3.55
N PRO A 56 -8.18 13.32 2.46
CA PRO A 56 -9.29 12.37 2.50
C PRO A 56 -9.01 11.09 3.33
N CYS A 57 -7.76 10.87 3.74
CA CYS A 57 -7.35 9.72 4.55
C CYS A 57 -7.79 9.86 6.01
N MET A 58 -7.88 11.10 6.52
CA MET A 58 -8.22 11.42 7.90
C MET A 58 -9.55 10.79 8.36
N ASP A 59 -10.60 10.90 7.56
CA ASP A 59 -11.92 10.35 7.90
C ASP A 59 -11.89 8.82 8.04
N VAL A 60 -11.05 8.16 7.24
CA VAL A 60 -10.89 6.71 7.27
C VAL A 60 -10.11 6.28 8.52
N GLU A 61 -9.04 7.00 8.86
CA GLU A 61 -8.24 6.75 10.06
C GLU A 61 -9.07 6.86 11.33
N LEU A 62 -9.88 7.93 11.46
CA LEU A 62 -10.79 8.11 12.60
C LEU A 62 -11.83 6.99 12.69
N SER A 63 -12.29 6.46 11.57
CA SER A 63 -13.18 5.29 11.58
C SER A 63 -12.47 4.03 12.05
N LEU A 64 -11.18 3.85 11.73
CA LEU A 64 -10.40 2.68 12.10
C LEU A 64 -10.05 2.65 13.60
N GLU A 65 -9.94 3.81 14.26
CA GLU A 65 -9.76 3.90 15.71
C GLU A 65 -10.87 3.21 16.51
N ASN A 66 -12.06 3.07 15.93
CA ASN A 66 -13.25 2.50 16.57
C ASN A 66 -13.46 1.02 16.23
N ILE A 67 -12.54 0.38 15.51
CA ILE A 67 -12.62 -1.04 15.17
C ILE A 67 -12.31 -1.90 16.40
N ASP A 68 -13.07 -2.98 16.57
CA ASP A 68 -12.88 -3.95 17.65
C ASP A 68 -11.64 -4.84 17.38
N THR A 69 -10.48 -4.39 17.85
CA THR A 69 -9.18 -5.05 17.64
C THR A 69 -9.03 -6.36 18.41
N THR A 70 -9.98 -6.70 19.29
CA THR A 70 -10.07 -8.03 19.93
C THR A 70 -10.64 -9.09 19.00
N LYS A 71 -11.27 -8.67 17.90
CA LYS A 71 -11.86 -9.55 16.87
C LYS A 71 -11.18 -9.42 15.52
N TYR A 72 -10.68 -8.23 15.21
CA TYR A 72 -10.12 -7.91 13.90
C TYR A 72 -8.62 -7.59 14.00
N ALA A 73 -7.87 -8.04 12.99
CA ALA A 73 -6.52 -7.58 12.77
C ALA A 73 -6.57 -6.31 11.90
N VAL A 74 -5.82 -5.29 12.29
CA VAL A 74 -5.72 -4.03 11.53
C VAL A 74 -4.25 -3.75 11.30
N ILE A 75 -3.88 -3.46 10.05
CA ILE A 75 -2.57 -2.94 9.68
C ILE A 75 -2.81 -1.62 8.95
N GLN A 76 -2.20 -0.55 9.42
CA GLN A 76 -2.15 0.72 8.72
C GLN A 76 -0.81 0.82 7.99
N HIS A 77 -0.83 1.28 6.75
CA HIS A 77 0.33 1.33 5.87
C HIS A 77 0.52 2.75 5.34
N HIS A 78 1.76 3.25 5.43
CA HIS A 78 2.23 4.42 4.69
C HIS A 78 3.12 3.99 3.52
N PRO A 79 2.55 3.83 2.32
CA PRO A 79 3.29 3.46 1.13
C PRO A 79 3.93 4.66 0.42
N SER A 80 3.66 5.91 0.82
CA SER A 80 4.21 7.09 0.14
C SER A 80 5.57 7.47 0.72
N PRO A 81 6.64 7.60 -0.09
CA PRO A 81 7.96 8.03 0.37
C PRO A 81 8.01 9.49 0.84
N LEU A 82 6.88 10.22 0.76
CA LEU A 82 6.74 11.57 1.28
C LEU A 82 6.39 11.60 2.77
N ASP A 83 5.92 10.49 3.35
CA ASP A 83 5.64 10.40 4.78
C ASP A 83 6.91 10.10 5.58
N TYR A 84 7.11 10.75 6.74
CA TYR A 84 8.23 10.40 7.62
C TYR A 84 8.21 8.94 8.08
N SER A 85 7.02 8.36 8.24
CA SER A 85 6.79 6.99 8.67
C SER A 85 6.66 6.01 7.49
N TYR A 86 7.16 6.39 6.31
CA TYR A 86 7.25 5.52 5.14
C TYR A 86 7.92 4.18 5.45
N LEU A 87 7.28 3.10 4.99
CA LEU A 87 7.85 1.76 5.01
C LEU A 87 7.91 1.18 3.60
N ASN A 88 9.11 0.83 3.12
CA ASN A 88 9.29 0.27 1.78
C ASN A 88 8.45 -1.01 1.55
N TYR A 89 8.31 -1.86 2.57
CA TYR A 89 7.46 -3.05 2.49
C TYR A 89 5.97 -2.71 2.36
N SER A 90 5.51 -1.63 3.00
CA SER A 90 4.15 -1.08 2.80
C SER A 90 3.96 -0.59 1.37
N ASN A 91 4.96 0.07 0.78
CA ASN A 91 4.92 0.48 -0.63
C ASN A 91 4.88 -0.71 -1.59
N GLN A 92 5.71 -1.73 -1.38
CA GLN A 92 5.68 -2.95 -2.19
C GLN A 92 4.32 -3.66 -2.09
N ARG A 93 3.76 -3.75 -0.88
CA ARG A 93 2.43 -4.31 -0.62
C ARG A 93 1.34 -3.56 -1.40
N TYR A 94 1.40 -2.23 -1.39
CA TYR A 94 0.48 -1.34 -2.11
C TYR A 94 0.64 -1.42 -3.64
N GLU A 95 1.82 -1.13 -4.18
CA GLU A 95 2.08 -0.99 -5.63
C GLU A 95 2.15 -2.33 -6.36
N THR A 96 2.80 -3.34 -5.75
CA THR A 96 3.16 -4.59 -6.45
C THR A 96 2.22 -5.73 -6.10
N ASN A 97 1.94 -5.94 -4.81
CA ASN A 97 1.09 -7.07 -4.42
C ASN A 97 -0.38 -6.80 -4.70
N PHE A 98 -0.90 -5.65 -4.25
CA PHE A 98 -2.31 -5.27 -4.45
C PHE A 98 -2.55 -4.40 -5.67
N ARG A 99 -1.50 -3.79 -6.25
CA ARG A 99 -1.61 -2.91 -7.42
C ARG A 99 -2.64 -1.79 -7.22
N LEU A 100 -2.67 -1.26 -5.99
CA LEU A 100 -3.53 -0.15 -5.64
C LEU A 100 -3.01 1.11 -6.32
N ILE A 101 -3.94 1.96 -6.72
CA ILE A 101 -3.64 3.17 -7.51
C ILE A 101 -4.16 4.45 -6.85
N PHE A 102 -4.90 4.32 -5.74
CA PHE A 102 -5.39 5.45 -4.95
C PHE A 102 -5.26 5.19 -3.46
N ILE A 103 -5.02 6.27 -2.72
CA ILE A 103 -5.24 6.35 -1.28
C ILE A 103 -6.38 7.34 -0.99
N PRO A 104 -7.17 7.13 0.09
CA PRO A 104 -7.13 5.95 0.95
C PRO A 104 -7.69 4.72 0.25
N SER A 105 -7.14 3.54 0.58
CA SER A 105 -7.69 2.23 0.18
C SER A 105 -7.72 1.29 1.38
N ILE A 106 -8.72 0.41 1.45
CA ILE A 106 -8.81 -0.64 2.45
C ILE A 106 -8.92 -1.98 1.72
N VAL A 107 -8.01 -2.90 2.06
CA VAL A 107 -8.08 -4.29 1.65
C VAL A 107 -8.54 -5.14 2.83
N ILE A 108 -9.57 -5.95 2.60
CA ILE A 108 -10.15 -6.87 3.59
C ILE A 108 -9.82 -8.30 3.16
N ASP A 109 -9.23 -9.08 4.07
CA ASP A 109 -8.90 -10.50 3.88
C ASP A 109 -8.03 -10.80 2.64
N GLY A 110 -7.22 -9.83 2.22
CA GLY A 110 -6.32 -9.94 1.08
C GLY A 110 -7.00 -9.99 -0.31
N GLN A 111 -8.32 -9.77 -0.39
CA GLN A 111 -9.05 -9.84 -1.66
C GLN A 111 -10.21 -8.85 -1.79
N GLY A 112 -10.79 -8.36 -0.69
CA GLY A 112 -11.88 -7.39 -0.73
C GLY A 112 -11.34 -5.96 -0.77
N LEU A 113 -11.87 -5.09 -1.61
CA LEU A 113 -11.38 -3.72 -1.78
C LEU A 113 -12.48 -2.68 -1.52
N LEU A 114 -12.15 -1.66 -0.75
CA LEU A 114 -12.88 -0.40 -0.62
C LEU A 114 -11.92 0.75 -0.94
N THR A 115 -12.26 1.57 -1.93
CA THR A 115 -11.41 2.66 -2.42
C THR A 115 -12.03 4.02 -2.13
N GLY A 116 -11.23 4.90 -1.54
CA GLY A 116 -11.62 6.25 -1.17
C GLY A 116 -12.53 6.32 0.05
N THR A 117 -12.68 7.53 0.58
CA THR A 117 -13.43 7.80 1.82
C THR A 117 -14.89 7.33 1.76
N LYS A 118 -15.54 7.49 0.61
CA LYS A 118 -16.95 7.09 0.44
C LYS A 118 -17.16 5.59 0.65
N GLN A 119 -16.34 4.77 0.01
CA GLN A 119 -16.47 3.31 0.15
C GLN A 119 -15.98 2.84 1.52
N ALA A 120 -15.01 3.51 2.11
CA ALA A 120 -14.55 3.21 3.47
C ALA A 120 -15.68 3.28 4.51
N THR A 121 -16.71 4.11 4.31
CA THR A 121 -17.90 4.14 5.19
C THR A 121 -18.70 2.83 5.19
N GLU A 122 -18.51 1.97 4.19
CA GLU A 122 -19.17 0.67 4.06
C GLU A 122 -18.40 -0.45 4.79
N LEU A 123 -17.23 -0.16 5.41
CA LEU A 123 -16.35 -1.13 6.07
C LEU A 123 -17.09 -2.07 7.03
N ASN A 124 -17.87 -1.53 7.98
CA ASN A 124 -18.58 -2.36 8.96
C ASN A 124 -19.60 -3.30 8.31
N GLN A 125 -20.27 -2.85 7.25
CA GLN A 125 -21.18 -3.69 6.48
C GLN A 125 -20.41 -4.77 5.70
N SER A 126 -19.27 -4.42 5.12
CA SER A 126 -18.39 -5.37 4.43
C SER A 126 -17.88 -6.46 5.37
N LEU A 127 -17.44 -6.12 6.58
CA LEU A 127 -17.00 -7.08 7.60
C LEU A 127 -18.15 -7.99 8.07
N ALA A 128 -19.38 -7.48 8.16
CA ALA A 128 -20.53 -8.30 8.57
C ALA A 128 -20.98 -9.29 7.48
N ASN A 129 -20.80 -8.94 6.21
CA ASN A 129 -21.27 -9.73 5.07
C ASN A 129 -20.22 -10.68 4.52
N ASN A 130 -18.93 -10.40 4.75
CA ASN A 130 -17.86 -11.27 4.28
C ASN A 130 -17.69 -12.46 5.22
N GLN A 131 -17.58 -13.66 4.67
CA GLN A 131 -17.29 -14.87 5.44
C GLN A 131 -15.95 -15.41 4.99
N THR A 132 -14.92 -15.15 5.79
CA THR A 132 -13.57 -15.65 5.57
C THR A 132 -13.25 -16.67 6.66
N GLN A 133 -12.57 -17.74 6.28
CA GLN A 133 -12.07 -18.74 7.22
C GLN A 133 -10.56 -18.86 7.03
N PHE A 134 -9.81 -18.35 8.01
CA PHE A 134 -8.37 -18.47 8.03
C PHE A 134 -7.96 -19.85 8.57
N LEU A 135 -7.23 -20.62 7.77
CA LEU A 135 -6.80 -21.98 8.10
C LEU A 135 -5.52 -22.33 7.35
N GLY A 136 -4.46 -22.71 8.06
CA GLY A 136 -3.21 -23.19 7.46
C GLY A 136 -2.02 -23.24 8.43
N ILE A 137 -2.04 -22.42 9.46
CA ILE A 137 -1.08 -22.43 10.58
C ILE A 137 -1.63 -23.38 11.65
N ASN A 138 -0.84 -24.42 11.97
CA ASN A 138 -1.20 -25.44 12.95
C ASN A 138 -0.92 -24.95 14.37
N GLU A 139 0.24 -24.33 14.56
CA GLU A 139 0.71 -23.78 15.83
C GLU A 139 1.48 -22.49 15.56
N LEU A 140 1.25 -21.48 16.40
CA LEU A 140 2.05 -20.25 16.42
C LEU A 140 2.09 -19.70 17.85
N ASN A 141 3.29 -19.63 18.41
CA ASN A 141 3.51 -19.09 19.73
C ASN A 141 4.89 -18.42 19.84
N ILE A 142 5.05 -17.56 20.84
CA ILE A 142 6.35 -16.99 21.20
C ILE A 142 6.68 -17.41 22.63
N THR A 143 7.87 -17.95 22.82
CA THR A 143 8.40 -18.35 24.14
C THR A 143 9.81 -17.78 24.29
N ASN A 144 10.05 -16.93 25.30
CA ASN A 144 11.35 -16.27 25.52
C ASN A 144 11.89 -15.58 24.24
N SER A 145 11.04 -14.80 23.56
CA SER A 145 11.36 -14.13 22.29
C SER A 145 11.73 -15.07 21.14
N ILE A 146 11.49 -16.37 21.25
CA ILE A 146 11.62 -17.33 20.15
C ILE A 146 10.22 -17.61 19.61
N LEU A 147 10.00 -17.23 18.35
CA LEU A 147 8.83 -17.64 17.59
C LEU A 147 8.95 -19.12 17.26
N ASN A 148 7.91 -19.89 17.59
CA ASN A 148 7.70 -21.25 17.12
C ASN A 148 6.44 -21.25 16.26
N TRP A 149 6.53 -21.78 15.05
CA TRP A 149 5.38 -21.92 14.18
C TRP A 149 5.48 -23.17 13.32
N ASP A 150 4.32 -23.66 12.88
CA ASP A 150 4.20 -24.82 12.02
C ASP A 150 3.03 -24.67 11.04
N THR A 151 3.19 -25.22 9.83
CA THR A 151 2.16 -25.30 8.80
C THR A 151 2.29 -26.59 8.01
N SER A 152 1.16 -27.12 7.52
CA SER A 152 1.16 -28.26 6.60
C SER A 152 1.32 -27.85 5.13
N THR A 153 1.44 -26.56 4.85
CA THR A 153 1.52 -25.99 3.49
C THR A 153 2.92 -25.48 3.19
N ASN A 154 3.25 -25.31 1.90
CA ASN A 154 4.52 -24.73 1.46
C ASN A 154 4.44 -23.21 1.28
N HIS A 155 3.53 -22.55 2.00
CA HIS A 155 3.32 -21.11 1.93
C HIS A 155 4.32 -20.36 2.82
N THR A 156 4.47 -19.08 2.54
CA THR A 156 5.41 -18.22 3.25
C THR A 156 4.70 -17.52 4.38
N LEU A 157 5.32 -17.50 5.56
CA LEU A 157 4.85 -16.73 6.70
C LEU A 157 5.43 -15.32 6.63
N LYS A 158 4.56 -14.32 6.65
CA LYS A 158 4.92 -12.92 6.68
C LYS A 158 4.49 -12.32 8.00
N ILE A 159 5.30 -11.46 8.57
CA ILE A 159 5.07 -10.89 9.89
C ILE A 159 5.15 -9.38 9.79
N TRP A 160 4.05 -8.72 10.07
CA TRP A 160 3.95 -7.27 10.18
C TRP A 160 4.05 -6.87 11.63
N LYS A 161 5.04 -6.04 11.94
CA LYS A 161 5.18 -5.41 13.25
C LYS A 161 4.49 -4.05 13.20
N THR A 162 3.49 -3.87 14.04
CA THR A 162 2.73 -2.62 14.14
C THR A 162 2.96 -1.93 15.47
N GLU A 163 2.87 -0.60 15.49
CA GLU A 163 2.93 0.21 16.71
C GLU A 163 2.12 1.50 16.57
N SER A 164 1.88 2.17 17.70
CA SER A 164 1.25 3.49 17.71
C SER A 164 2.25 4.53 17.26
N THR A 165 1.98 5.19 16.14
CA THR A 165 2.86 6.22 15.56
C THR A 165 2.13 7.55 15.48
N SER A 166 2.77 8.65 15.86
CA SER A 166 2.19 9.99 15.73
C SER A 166 2.14 10.45 14.27
N HIS A 167 1.05 11.10 13.92
CA HIS A 167 0.85 11.72 12.61
C HIS A 167 1.78 12.92 12.44
N GLU A 168 2.31 13.14 11.23
CA GLU A 168 3.29 14.20 10.95
C GLU A 168 2.71 15.62 11.12
N PHE A 169 1.49 15.83 10.62
CA PHE A 169 0.90 17.17 10.49
C PHE A 169 -0.14 17.52 11.57
N ASP A 170 -0.41 16.62 12.51
CA ASP A 170 -1.39 16.85 13.57
C ASP A 170 -1.05 16.07 14.87
N ASN A 171 -1.95 16.10 15.85
CA ASN A 171 -1.73 15.49 17.18
C ASN A 171 -2.38 14.10 17.35
N ARG A 172 -2.84 13.47 16.27
CA ARG A 172 -3.41 12.13 16.30
C ARG A 172 -2.30 11.08 16.21
N ASN A 173 -2.65 9.86 16.60
CA ASN A 173 -1.77 8.70 16.42
C ASN A 173 -2.50 7.64 15.58
N LEU A 174 -1.74 6.99 14.72
CA LEU A 174 -2.16 5.78 14.02
C LEU A 174 -1.82 4.59 14.92
N SER A 175 -2.83 3.95 15.50
CA SER A 175 -2.67 2.91 16.54
C SER A 175 -2.01 1.61 16.06
N HIS A 176 -2.05 1.34 14.75
CA HIS A 176 -1.60 0.06 14.17
C HIS A 176 -0.76 0.26 12.91
N LEU A 177 0.10 1.29 12.89
CA LEU A 177 0.97 1.55 11.75
C LEU A 177 2.04 0.47 11.64
N ALA A 178 2.21 -0.11 10.45
CA ALA A 178 3.28 -1.03 10.13
C ALA A 178 4.62 -0.29 10.13
N VAL A 179 5.53 -0.74 10.99
CA VAL A 179 6.87 -0.14 11.15
C VAL A 179 8.00 -1.08 10.76
N ASP A 180 7.73 -2.38 10.71
CA ASP A 180 8.71 -3.36 10.25
C ASP A 180 8.02 -4.61 9.68
N TYR A 181 8.78 -5.40 8.95
CA TYR A 181 8.31 -6.58 8.22
C TYR A 181 9.37 -7.67 8.19
N MET A 182 8.94 -8.92 8.36
CA MET A 182 9.77 -10.10 8.13
C MET A 182 9.05 -11.16 7.32
N GLU A 183 9.84 -11.97 6.63
CA GLU A 183 9.37 -13.09 5.82
C GLU A 183 10.14 -14.36 6.20
N ILE A 184 9.42 -15.44 6.44
CA ILE A 184 9.95 -16.73 6.87
C ILE A 184 9.41 -17.82 5.95
N ASN A 185 10.32 -18.60 5.37
CA ASN A 185 9.94 -19.75 4.56
C ASN A 185 9.46 -20.91 5.45
N HIS A 186 8.58 -21.76 4.92
CA HIS A 186 8.04 -22.94 5.60
C HIS A 186 9.10 -23.89 6.21
N ASP A 187 10.33 -23.88 5.70
CA ASP A 187 11.43 -24.71 6.20
C ASP A 187 11.98 -24.26 7.57
N GLN A 188 11.64 -23.05 8.02
CA GLN A 188 12.17 -22.45 9.24
C GLN A 188 11.07 -22.36 10.32
N SER A 189 10.91 -23.40 11.13
CA SER A 189 9.89 -23.45 12.19
C SER A 189 10.18 -22.56 13.41
N GLN A 190 11.40 -22.04 13.53
CA GLN A 190 11.81 -21.20 14.65
C GLN A 190 12.59 -19.96 14.23
N LEU A 191 12.32 -18.83 14.88
CA LEU A 191 13.04 -17.57 14.68
C LEU A 191 13.26 -16.84 16.01
N ASN A 192 14.46 -16.32 16.21
CA ASN A 192 14.77 -15.48 17.37
C ASN A 192 14.37 -14.02 17.09
N LEU A 193 13.45 -13.49 17.88
CA LEU A 193 12.89 -12.14 17.78
C LEU A 193 13.41 -11.18 18.85
N THR A 194 14.42 -11.55 19.64
CA THR A 194 14.89 -10.76 20.81
C THR A 194 15.15 -9.30 20.47
N ASN A 195 15.94 -9.03 19.43
CA ASN A 195 16.24 -7.66 19.02
C ASN A 195 15.04 -6.96 18.37
N TRP A 196 14.13 -7.74 17.78
CA TRP A 196 12.99 -7.21 17.06
C TRP A 196 11.87 -6.75 17.99
N LEU A 197 11.78 -7.35 19.18
CA LEU A 197 10.77 -7.04 20.19
C LEU A 197 11.30 -6.11 21.29
N ASP A 198 12.51 -5.57 21.14
CA ASP A 198 13.09 -4.66 22.13
C ASP A 198 12.30 -3.34 22.20
N ASN A 199 11.91 -2.94 23.42
CA ASN A 199 11.16 -1.72 23.75
C ASN A 199 9.95 -1.43 22.83
N TRP A 200 9.25 -2.49 22.42
CA TRP A 200 8.13 -2.38 21.49
C TRP A 200 6.79 -2.60 22.17
N THR A 201 5.80 -1.82 21.76
CA THR A 201 4.39 -1.95 22.17
C THR A 201 3.50 -1.89 20.93
N GLY A 202 2.68 -2.91 20.73
CA GLY A 202 1.85 -3.02 19.54
C GLY A 202 1.44 -4.45 19.24
N ARG A 203 1.29 -4.78 17.95
CA ARG A 203 0.84 -6.12 17.51
C ARG A 203 1.73 -6.71 16.43
N LEU A 204 2.02 -8.00 16.55
CA LEU A 204 2.57 -8.81 15.47
C LEU A 204 1.41 -9.47 14.73
N ILE A 205 1.29 -9.19 13.44
CA ILE A 205 0.27 -9.76 12.58
C ILE A 205 0.95 -10.69 11.59
N PHE A 206 0.63 -11.97 11.70
CA PHE A 206 1.20 -13.05 10.91
C PHE A 206 0.24 -13.39 9.78
N THR A 207 0.71 -13.36 8.53
CA THR A 207 -0.07 -13.80 7.37
C THR A 207 0.62 -14.96 6.68
N LEU A 208 -0.08 -16.07 6.52
CA LEU A 208 0.38 -17.19 5.70
C LEU A 208 -0.09 -16.95 4.27
N GLU A 209 0.85 -16.82 3.34
CA GLU A 209 0.56 -16.31 2.00
C GLU A 209 1.20 -17.17 0.90
N SER A 210 0.48 -17.35 -0.21
CA SER A 210 1.11 -17.77 -1.46
C SER A 210 1.66 -16.55 -2.18
N ASN A 211 2.78 -16.77 -2.90
CA ASN A 211 3.39 -15.74 -3.73
C ASN A 211 2.50 -15.39 -4.92
N GLY A 212 2.62 -14.15 -5.39
CA GLY A 212 1.88 -13.68 -6.56
C GLY A 212 1.15 -12.35 -6.35
N ILE A 213 0.49 -11.90 -7.41
CA ILE A 213 -0.34 -10.70 -7.43
C ILE A 213 -1.72 -11.03 -6.83
N ARG A 214 -2.32 -10.08 -6.12
CA ARG A 214 -3.62 -10.25 -5.46
C ARG A 214 -4.73 -9.85 -6.42
N MET A 215 -5.75 -10.69 -6.52
CA MET A 215 -7.00 -10.32 -7.21
C MET A 215 -7.92 -9.61 -6.23
N LEU A 216 -8.38 -8.42 -6.60
CA LEU A 216 -9.17 -7.55 -5.73
C LEU A 216 -10.61 -7.45 -6.23
N ASN A 217 -11.56 -7.75 -5.35
CA ASN A 217 -12.98 -7.64 -5.60
C ASN A 217 -13.52 -6.40 -4.88
N SER A 218 -14.16 -5.48 -5.62
CA SER A 218 -14.86 -4.36 -4.98
C SER A 218 -15.92 -4.90 -4.02
N LEU A 219 -15.86 -4.44 -2.77
CA LEU A 219 -16.86 -4.75 -1.75
C LEU A 219 -17.97 -3.69 -1.67
N SER A 220 -17.83 -2.63 -2.46
CA SER A 220 -18.79 -1.54 -2.52
C SER A 220 -19.62 -1.57 -3.80
N GLN A 221 -20.88 -1.13 -3.69
CA GLN A 221 -21.75 -0.82 -4.82
C GLN A 221 -21.67 0.67 -5.20
N SER A 222 -21.06 1.50 -4.36
CA SER A 222 -20.80 2.89 -4.69
C SER A 222 -19.78 2.96 -5.83
N PRO A 223 -19.94 3.88 -6.80
CA PRO A 223 -18.99 3.99 -7.90
C PRO A 223 -17.59 4.33 -7.39
N THR A 224 -16.59 3.63 -7.93
CA THR A 224 -15.14 3.87 -7.73
C THR A 224 -14.58 4.96 -8.66
N GLY A 225 -15.40 5.53 -9.55
CA GLY A 225 -14.90 6.06 -10.82
C GLY A 225 -14.64 4.91 -11.81
N ASP A 226 -14.36 5.22 -13.08
CA ASP A 226 -14.31 4.28 -14.22
C ASP A 226 -13.08 3.33 -14.23
N MET A 227 -12.73 2.75 -13.07
CA MET A 227 -11.44 2.08 -12.84
C MET A 227 -11.61 0.57 -12.57
N ASP A 228 -10.81 -0.25 -13.28
CA ASP A 228 -10.70 -1.70 -13.09
C ASP A 228 -9.32 -2.06 -12.49
N PHE A 229 -9.33 -2.59 -11.27
CA PHE A 229 -8.13 -2.97 -10.51
C PHE A 229 -7.58 -4.37 -10.86
N ASN A 230 -8.36 -5.18 -11.58
CA ASN A 230 -7.98 -6.54 -11.97
C ASN A 230 -7.52 -6.65 -13.42
N SER A 231 -7.60 -5.55 -14.17
CA SER A 231 -7.02 -5.51 -15.50
C SER A 231 -5.56 -5.98 -15.41
N GLU A 232 -5.19 -7.03 -16.13
CA GLU A 232 -3.81 -7.12 -16.58
C GLU A 232 -3.54 -5.77 -17.23
N GLN A 233 -2.41 -5.14 -16.93
CA GLN A 233 -2.00 -4.04 -17.78
C GLN A 233 -1.76 -4.64 -19.18
N GLU A 234 -2.82 -4.83 -19.98
CA GLU A 234 -2.80 -4.24 -21.29
C GLU A 234 -2.34 -2.83 -20.99
N THR A 235 -1.09 -2.56 -21.36
CA THR A 235 -0.58 -1.22 -21.45
C THR A 235 -1.68 -0.41 -22.11
N ILE A 236 -2.49 0.29 -21.31
CA ILE A 236 -3.19 1.47 -21.76
C ILE A 236 -2.06 2.20 -22.45
N PRO A 237 -2.16 2.52 -23.74
CA PRO A 237 -1.13 3.33 -24.36
C PRO A 237 -1.17 4.62 -23.55
N ILE A 238 -0.25 4.70 -22.57
CA ILE A 238 0.16 5.92 -21.91
C ILE A 238 0.42 6.78 -23.10
N LEU A 239 -0.51 7.72 -23.34
CA LEU A 239 -0.53 8.70 -24.39
C LEU A 239 0.61 8.42 -25.36
N SER A 240 0.35 7.58 -26.37
CA SER A 240 1.34 7.08 -27.33
C SER A 240 2.47 8.09 -27.37
N LYS A 241 3.65 7.73 -26.85
CA LYS A 241 4.81 8.59 -26.89
C LYS A 241 5.03 8.89 -28.36
N THR A 242 4.35 9.93 -28.83
CA THR A 242 4.42 10.43 -30.18
C THR A 242 5.87 10.75 -30.28
N ASP A 243 6.54 10.10 -31.22
CA ASP A 243 7.94 10.32 -31.55
C ASP A 243 8.33 11.74 -31.12
N ASP A 244 9.22 11.83 -30.13
CA ASP A 244 9.88 13.06 -29.72
C ASP A 244 10.73 13.52 -30.91
N SER A 245 10.05 14.02 -31.94
CA SER A 245 10.65 14.80 -32.99
C SER A 245 10.97 16.14 -32.35
N PRO A 246 12.22 16.60 -32.39
CA PRO A 246 12.62 17.90 -31.83
C PRO A 246 11.76 19.05 -32.39
N MET A 247 11.10 18.83 -33.54
CA MET A 247 10.18 19.75 -34.16
C MET A 247 8.94 20.06 -33.31
N PHE A 248 8.38 19.10 -32.57
CA PHE A 248 7.16 19.34 -31.77
C PHE A 248 7.48 20.18 -30.53
N ALA A 249 8.58 19.87 -29.85
CA ALA A 249 9.08 20.68 -28.74
C ALA A 249 9.42 22.11 -29.16
N ILE A 250 10.05 22.28 -30.34
CA ILE A 250 10.34 23.61 -30.91
C ILE A 250 9.03 24.37 -31.22
N MET A 251 8.03 23.71 -31.81
CA MET A 251 6.74 24.33 -32.11
C MET A 251 6.00 24.77 -30.84
N MET A 252 6.02 23.95 -29.79
CA MET A 252 5.40 24.31 -28.51
C MET A 252 6.14 25.46 -27.81
N PHE A 253 7.47 25.44 -27.85
CA PHE A 253 8.30 26.53 -27.32
C PHE A 253 8.01 27.86 -28.05
N ILE A 254 7.92 27.84 -29.38
CA ILE A 254 7.58 29.03 -30.17
C ILE A 254 6.16 29.51 -29.83
N ALA A 255 5.19 28.61 -29.72
CA ALA A 255 3.82 28.98 -29.37
C ALA A 255 3.73 29.66 -28.00
N LEU A 256 4.39 29.09 -26.98
CA LEU A 256 4.48 29.70 -25.65
C LEU A 256 5.24 31.03 -25.64
N PHE A 257 6.29 31.16 -26.46
CA PHE A 257 7.04 32.40 -26.55
C PHE A 257 6.21 33.52 -27.19
N VAL A 258 5.42 33.20 -28.22
CA VAL A 258 4.53 34.17 -28.87
C VAL A 258 3.42 34.64 -27.94
N THR A 259 2.86 33.75 -27.11
CA THR A 259 1.85 34.16 -26.11
C THR A 259 2.42 35.05 -25.01
N LEU A 260 3.73 34.99 -24.75
CA LEU A 260 4.43 35.87 -23.81
C LEU A 260 4.83 37.24 -24.39
N LEU A 261 4.82 37.41 -25.72
CA LEU A 261 5.23 38.68 -26.37
C LEU A 261 4.43 39.92 -25.88
N PRO A 262 3.10 39.87 -25.72
CA PRO A 262 2.35 41.03 -25.21
C PRO A 262 2.80 41.46 -23.81
N ALA A 263 3.09 40.48 -22.93
CA ALA A 263 3.56 40.74 -21.58
C ALA A 263 4.97 41.37 -21.58
N LEU A 264 5.87 40.89 -22.44
CA LEU A 264 7.21 41.45 -22.59
C LEU A 264 7.20 42.88 -23.16
N ILE A 265 6.29 43.16 -24.10
CA ILE A 265 6.10 44.51 -24.66
C ILE A 265 5.55 45.46 -23.59
N MET A 266 4.56 45.05 -22.80
CA MET A 266 4.07 45.84 -21.67
C MET A 266 5.16 46.08 -20.62
N TRP A 267 5.95 45.07 -20.28
CA TRP A 267 7.05 45.20 -19.31
C TRP A 267 8.11 46.21 -19.77
N LYS A 268 8.49 46.19 -21.05
CA LYS A 268 9.42 47.17 -21.61
C LYS A 268 8.81 48.58 -21.66
N GLY A 269 7.51 48.69 -21.97
CA GLY A 269 6.79 49.96 -21.93
C GLY A 269 6.73 50.58 -20.53
N LEU A 270 6.58 49.75 -19.49
CA LEU A 270 6.62 50.19 -18.09
C LEU A 270 8.03 50.68 -17.69
N GLN A 271 9.09 50.02 -18.14
CA GLN A 271 10.47 50.48 -17.89
C GLN A 271 10.81 51.80 -18.59
N SER A 272 10.20 52.10 -19.74
CA SER A 272 10.41 53.39 -20.40
C SER A 272 9.66 54.54 -19.73
N ILE A 273 8.54 54.27 -19.06
CA ILE A 273 7.76 55.29 -18.33
C ILE A 273 8.50 55.74 -17.06
N ASP A 274 9.15 54.81 -16.35
CA ASP A 274 9.96 55.14 -15.17
C ASP A 274 11.17 56.04 -15.47
N ASN A 275 11.68 56.03 -16.71
CA ASN A 275 12.82 56.88 -17.08
C ASN A 275 12.42 58.32 -17.42
N ASP A 276 11.18 58.58 -17.88
CA ASP A 276 10.71 59.92 -18.23
C ASP A 276 10.15 60.71 -17.01
N GLU A 277 9.93 60.07 -15.87
CA GLU A 277 9.56 60.76 -14.60
C GLU A 277 10.79 61.19 -13.77
N SER A 278 12.01 61.03 -14.28
CA SER A 278 13.26 61.36 -13.59
C SER A 278 14.09 62.51 -14.17
N GLU A 279 13.55 63.29 -15.12
CA GLU A 279 14.10 64.60 -15.54
C GLU A 279 13.28 65.80 -15.04
#